data_AF-A0A0C9WAK2-F1
#
_entry.id   AF-A0A0C9WAK2-F1
#
_cell.length_a   1.000
_cell.length_b   1.000
_cell.length_c   1.000
_cell.angle_alpha   90.00
_cell.angle_beta   90.00
_cell.angle_gamma   90.00
#
_symmetry.space_group_name_H-M   'P 1'
#
loop_
_entity.id
_entity.type
_entity.pdbx_description
1 polymer ?
#
loop_
_entity_poly.entity_id
_entity_poly.type
_entity_poly.pdbx_seq_one_letter_code
_entity_poly.pdbx_strand_id
1 'polypeptide(L)' 'MYVAQSYGGAQFYISCAQVNVQGGGSGTPGPLVAIPGVYTGNEPGILINIYNPIPANYTQPGPAVWSG' A
#
# COMPACT_ATOMS: atom_id res chain seq x y z
N MET A 1 4.28 10.00 6.03
CA MET A 1 3.39 9.72 7.19
C MET A 1 3.56 10.72 8.36
N TYR A 2 4.31 11.81 8.20
CA TYR A 2 4.60 12.73 9.31
C TYR A 2 3.37 13.51 9.82
N VAL A 3 2.29 13.59 9.04
CA VAL A 3 1.01 14.22 9.42
C VAL A 3 -0.19 13.28 9.20
N ALA A 4 0.05 11.96 9.24
CA ALA A 4 -0.95 10.93 8.94
C ALA A 4 -1.90 10.58 10.10
N GLN A 5 -1.78 11.25 11.25
CA GLN A 5 -2.66 11.04 12.41
C GLN A 5 -4.10 11.52 12.18
N SER A 6 -4.33 12.31 11.13
CA SER A 6 -5.65 12.78 10.70
C SER A 6 -6.01 12.18 9.35
N TYR A 7 -7.29 11.87 9.15
CA TYR A 7 -7.78 11.36 7.87
C TYR A 7 -7.42 12.32 6.72
N GLY A 8 -6.91 11.78 5.61
CA GLY A 8 -6.40 12.57 4.48
C GLY A 8 -5.02 13.21 4.68
N GLY A 9 -4.39 13.06 5.85
CA GLY A 9 -3.05 13.59 6.12
C GLY A 9 -1.91 12.72 5.57
N ALA A 10 -2.19 11.48 5.18
CA ALA A 10 -1.21 10.62 4.52
C ALA A 10 -0.86 11.16 3.12
N GLN A 11 0.43 11.19 2.81
CA GLN A 11 0.94 11.73 1.55
C GLN A 11 1.46 10.59 0.69
N PHE A 12 0.90 10.47 -0.52
CA PHE A 12 1.26 9.46 -1.50
C PHE A 12 2.01 10.12 -2.65
N TYR A 13 3.24 9.68 -2.90
CA TYR A 13 4.09 10.16 -3.99
C TYR A 13 4.28 9.01 -4.99
N ILE A 14 3.58 9.06 -6.12
CA ILE A 14 3.41 7.91 -7.02
C ILE A 14 3.71 8.33 -8.48
N SER A 15 4.30 7.41 -9.24
CA SER A 15 4.39 7.43 -10.69
C SER A 15 4.27 6.00 -11.24
N CYS A 16 4.06 5.86 -12.56
CA CYS A 16 4.00 4.56 -13.23
C CYS A 16 5.17 4.42 -14.22
N ALA A 17 5.75 3.22 -14.30
CA ALA A 17 6.77 2.87 -15.28
C ALA A 17 6.20 1.93 -16.35
N GLN A 18 6.70 2.03 -17.59
CA GLN A 18 6.38 1.11 -18.67
C GLN A 18 7.49 0.07 -18.79
N VAL A 19 7.14 -1.21 -18.71
CA VAL A 19 8.09 -2.34 -18.78
C VAL A 19 7.62 -3.39 -19.78
N ASN A 20 8.56 -4.15 -20.33
CA ASN A 20 8.31 -5.29 -21.21
C ASN A 20 8.93 -6.55 -20.58
N VAL A 21 8.09 -7.42 -20.03
CA VAL A 21 8.54 -8.66 -19.36
C VAL A 21 8.79 -9.74 -20.41
N GLN A 22 9.97 -10.34 -20.40
CA GLN A 22 10.38 -11.41 -21.32
C GLN A 22 10.69 -12.69 -20.55
N GLY A 23 10.52 -13.86 -21.18
CA GLY A 23 10.84 -15.16 -20.56
C GLY A 23 9.96 -15.52 -19.34
N GLY A 24 8.66 -15.21 -19.39
CA GLY A 24 7.74 -15.39 -18.26
C GLY A 24 7.42 -16.86 -17.89
N GLY A 25 6.55 -17.03 -16.87
CA GLY A 25 5.98 -18.31 -16.45
C GLY A 25 4.46 -18.39 -16.67
N SER A 26 3.79 -19.30 -15.95
CA SER A 26 2.33 -19.51 -16.00
C SER A 26 1.59 -19.15 -14.70
N GLY A 27 2.24 -18.40 -13.81
CA GLY A 27 1.64 -17.92 -12.56
C GLY A 27 0.43 -17.01 -12.81
N THR A 28 -0.57 -17.08 -11.93
CA THR A 28 -1.75 -16.20 -11.95
C THR A 28 -1.71 -15.30 -10.72
N PRO A 29 -1.32 -14.01 -10.87
CA PRO A 29 -1.18 -13.10 -9.75
C PRO A 29 -2.48 -12.90 -8.95
N GLY A 30 -2.36 -12.76 -7.64
CA GLY A 30 -3.46 -12.44 -6.76
C GLY A 30 -3.02 -12.19 -5.31
N PRO A 31 -3.86 -11.53 -4.49
CA PRO A 31 -5.18 -10.99 -4.84
C PRO A 31 -5.09 -9.71 -5.69
N LEU A 32 -6.04 -9.55 -6.63
CA LEU A 32 -6.12 -8.38 -7.52
C LEU A 32 -6.94 -7.26 -6.87
N VAL A 33 -6.56 -6.01 -7.12
CA VAL A 33 -7.19 -4.80 -6.58
C VAL A 33 -7.22 -3.69 -7.64
N ALA A 34 -8.13 -2.71 -7.47
CA ALA A 34 -8.24 -1.55 -8.35
C ALA A 34 -7.54 -0.31 -7.76
N ILE A 35 -7.05 0.57 -8.63
CA ILE A 35 -6.53 1.90 -8.27
C ILE A 35 -7.26 2.93 -9.15
N PRO A 36 -8.17 3.78 -8.59
CA PRO A 36 -8.58 3.84 -7.19
C PRO A 36 -9.45 2.65 -6.75
N GLY A 37 -9.51 2.37 -5.45
CA GLY A 37 -10.35 1.32 -4.85
C GLY A 37 -9.67 0.51 -3.75
N VAL A 38 -8.35 0.31 -3.86
CA VAL A 38 -7.56 -0.49 -2.91
C VAL A 38 -7.44 0.14 -1.52
N TYR A 39 -7.54 1.47 -1.40
CA TYR A 39 -7.42 2.20 -0.13
C TYR A 39 -8.67 3.02 0.16
N THR A 40 -9.15 2.93 1.39
CA THR A 40 -10.23 3.74 1.96
C THR A 40 -9.70 5.01 2.62
N GLY A 41 -8.44 5.01 3.06
CA GLY A 41 -7.84 6.08 3.85
C GLY A 41 -7.94 5.85 5.36
N ASN A 42 -8.67 4.82 5.80
CA ASN A 42 -8.83 4.44 7.21
C ASN A 42 -7.95 3.25 7.61
N GLU A 43 -7.13 2.72 6.71
CA GLU A 43 -6.24 1.60 7.00
C GLU A 43 -5.28 1.94 8.15
N PRO A 44 -4.93 0.98 9.03
CA PRO A 44 -4.04 1.22 10.15
C PRO A 44 -2.62 1.64 9.75
N GLY A 45 -2.22 1.43 8.49
CA GLY A 45 -0.97 1.95 7.93
C GLY A 45 -1.11 3.29 7.19
N ILE A 46 -2.33 3.81 7.00
CA ILE A 46 -2.60 5.09 6.33
C ILE A 46 -3.04 6.14 7.35
N LEU A 47 -4.01 5.83 8.21
CA LEU A 47 -4.43 6.66 9.32
C LEU A 47 -3.69 6.19 10.59
N ILE A 48 -2.56 6.83 10.89
CA ILE A 48 -1.64 6.36 11.92
C ILE A 48 -0.89 7.51 12.56
N ASN A 49 -0.73 7.46 13.90
CA ASN A 49 0.21 8.29 14.63
C ASN A 49 1.51 7.51 14.85
N ILE A 50 2.59 7.94 14.19
CA ILE A 50 3.90 7.29 14.29
C ILE A 50 4.75 7.78 15.48
N TYR A 51 4.27 8.79 16.21
CA TYR A 51 5.05 9.47 17.25
C TYR A 51 4.68 9.06 18.68
N ASN A 52 3.39 8.85 18.99
CA ASN A 52 2.96 8.59 20.36
C ASN A 52 1.62 7.83 20.50
N PRO A 53 1.61 6.63 21.14
CA PRO A 53 2.80 5.80 21.38
C PRO A 53 3.44 5.40 20.05
N ILE A 54 4.75 5.16 20.04
CA ILE A 54 5.41 4.63 18.83
C ILE A 54 4.81 3.24 18.54
N PRO A 55 4.24 3.01 17.34
CA PRO A 55 3.66 1.71 17.01
C PRO A 55 4.74 0.62 17.05
N ALA A 56 4.48 -0.47 17.76
CA ALA A 56 5.39 -1.63 17.81
C ALA A 56 5.44 -2.39 16.48
N ASN A 57 4.37 -2.31 15.69
CA ASN A 57 4.23 -2.94 14.39
C ASN A 57 3.61 -1.95 13.40
N TYR A 58 3.88 -2.17 12.12
CA TYR A 58 3.26 -1.43 11.02
C TYR A 58 2.53 -2.41 10.11
N THR A 59 1.26 -2.12 9.83
CA THR A 59 0.44 -2.91 8.90
C THR A 59 0.44 -2.23 7.54
N GLN A 60 1.12 -2.83 6.57
CA GLN A 60 1.13 -2.33 5.21
C GLN A 60 -0.30 -2.33 4.63
N PRO A 61 -0.83 -1.20 4.13
CA PRO A 61 -2.10 -1.18 3.43
C PRO A 61 -1.97 -1.89 2.07
N GLY A 62 -3.07 -2.50 1.63
CA GLY A 62 -3.15 -3.20 0.34
C GLY A 62 -3.20 -4.72 0.47
N PRO A 63 -3.22 -5.44 -0.66
CA PRO A 63 -3.26 -6.90 -0.68
C PRO A 63 -1.96 -7.51 -0.15
N ALA A 64 -2.01 -8.81 0.18
CA ALA A 64 -0.81 -9.59 0.43
C ALA A 64 0.11 -9.62 -0.81
N VAL A 65 1.42 -9.76 -0.57
CA VAL A 65 2.42 -9.86 -1.64
C VAL A 65 2.23 -11.16 -2.42
N TRP A 66 2.13 -11.08 -3.74
CA TRP A 66 2.17 -12.25 -4.62
C TRP A 66 3.60 -12.81 -4.71
N SER A 67 3.77 -14.13 -4.56
CA SER A 67 5.08 -14.80 -4.44
C SER A 67 5.58 -15.49 -5.72
N GLY A 68 4.89 -15.35 -6.85
CA GLY A 68 5.22 -16.04 -8.12
C GLY A 68 4.35 -17.24 -8.41
#